data_AF-A0A4S3KRE9-F1
#
_entry.id   AF-A0A4S3KRE9-F1
#
_cell.length_a   1.000
_cell.length_b   1.000
_cell.length_c   1.000
_cell.angle_alpha   90.00
_cell.angle_beta   90.00
_cell.angle_gamma   90.00
#
_symmetry.space_group_name_H-M   'P 1'
#
loop_
_entity.id
_entity.type
_entity.pdbx_description
1 polymer ?
#
loop_
_entity_poly.entity_id
_entity_poly.type
_entity_poly.pdbx_seq_one_letter_code
_entity_poly.pdbx_strand_id
1 'polypeptide(L)'
;MPIDSTAPWTHAYLRAQRALSAWIEADGRAARRLAFAARSAVMALAARERAQLARWVAWLLRSRALVARGLEQRLLRLDTRLARAVANAAAHLPALPAAPTARGARPTLVSHLG
;
A
#
# COMPACT_ATOMS: atom_id res chain seq x y z
N MET A 1 -28.33 -19.79 3.31
CA MET A 1 -27.58 -18.73 4.01
C MET A 1 -26.80 -17.92 2.98
N PRO A 2 -27.20 -16.68 2.66
CA PRO A 2 -26.38 -15.82 1.82
C PRO A 2 -25.25 -15.25 2.68
N ILE A 3 -24.00 -15.59 2.34
CA ILE A 3 -22.84 -14.92 2.91
C ILE A 3 -22.78 -13.57 2.18
N ASP A 4 -23.25 -12.53 2.86
CA ASP A 4 -23.20 -11.16 2.38
C ASP A 4 -21.76 -10.84 1.95
N SER A 5 -21.56 -10.67 0.64
CA SER A 5 -20.23 -10.51 0.02
C SER A 5 -19.63 -9.11 0.23
N THR A 6 -20.26 -8.34 1.12
CA THR A 6 -19.97 -6.95 1.49
C THR A 6 -19.17 -6.84 2.79
N ALA A 7 -18.72 -7.96 3.38
CA ALA A 7 -18.00 -7.95 4.65
C ALA A 7 -16.81 -6.98 4.61
N PRO A 8 -16.81 -5.92 5.45
CA PRO A 8 -15.71 -4.98 5.55
C PRO A 8 -14.53 -5.74 6.14
N TRP A 9 -13.43 -5.82 5.40
CA TRP A 9 -12.09 -6.24 5.85
C TRP A 9 -12.05 -7.25 7.01
N THR A 10 -11.75 -8.52 6.71
CA THR A 10 -11.62 -9.54 7.76
C THR A 10 -10.56 -9.16 8.81
N HIS A 11 -10.73 -9.66 10.03
CA HIS A 11 -9.72 -9.49 11.09
C HIS A 11 -8.33 -9.98 10.66
N ALA A 12 -8.27 -11.02 9.82
CA ALA A 12 -7.02 -11.54 9.25
C ALA A 12 -6.37 -10.51 8.33
N TYR A 13 -7.15 -9.87 7.44
CA TYR A 13 -6.67 -8.80 6.57
C TYR A 13 -6.12 -7.62 7.38
N LEU A 14 -6.87 -7.11 8.36
CA LEU A 14 -6.45 -5.95 9.16
C LEU A 14 -5.18 -6.26 9.96
N ARG A 15 -5.06 -7.48 10.50
CA ARG A 15 -3.85 -7.95 11.19
C ARG A 15 -2.66 -7.99 10.25
N ALA A 16 -2.83 -8.55 9.05
CA ALA A 16 -1.77 -8.61 8.05
C ALA A 16 -1.34 -7.21 7.58
N GLN A 17 -2.30 -6.32 7.35
CA GLN A 17 -2.02 -4.93 6.97
C GLN A 17 -1.21 -4.21 8.06
N ARG A 18 -1.62 -4.29 9.33
CA ARG A 18 -0.90 -3.67 10.45
C ARG A 18 0.50 -4.25 10.64
N ALA A 19 0.64 -5.56 10.59
CA ALA A 19 1.94 -6.22 10.72
C ALA A 19 2.89 -5.83 9.57
N LEU A 20 2.36 -5.70 8.36
CA LEU A 20 3.14 -5.30 7.19
C LEU A 20 3.53 -3.82 7.25
N SER A 21 2.62 -2.92 7.66
CA SER A 21 2.95 -1.50 7.90
C SER A 21 4.08 -1.35 8.91
N ALA A 22 3.95 -2.01 10.07
CA ALA A 22 4.96 -1.95 11.13
C ALA A 22 6.32 -2.47 10.64
N TRP A 23 6.32 -3.54 9.84
CA TRP A 23 7.55 -4.07 9.25
C TRP A 23 8.19 -3.14 8.21
N ILE A 24 7.39 -2.45 7.41
CA ILE A 24 7.85 -1.47 6.41
C ILE A 24 8.53 -0.28 7.11
N GLU A 25 7.98 0.18 8.23
CA GLU A 25 8.48 1.33 8.99
C GLU A 25 9.65 0.99 9.92
N ALA A 26 9.88 -0.29 10.20
CA ALA A 26 10.94 -0.71 11.10
C ALA A 26 12.30 -0.91 10.42
N ASP A 27 13.35 -0.65 11.20
CA ASP A 27 14.75 -0.83 10.82
C ASP A 27 15.50 -1.85 11.69
N GLY A 28 16.64 -2.31 11.18
CA GLY A 28 17.60 -3.14 11.93
C GLY A 28 17.00 -4.41 12.54
N ARG A 29 17.17 -4.59 13.87
CA ARG A 29 16.70 -5.78 14.59
C ARG A 29 15.17 -5.84 14.71
N ALA A 30 14.51 -4.69 14.80
CA ALA A 30 13.04 -4.63 14.87
C ALA A 30 12.41 -5.12 13.56
N ALA A 31 13.00 -4.73 12.42
CA ALA A 31 12.57 -5.21 11.10
C ALA A 31 12.60 -6.75 10.99
N ARG A 32 13.60 -7.42 11.58
CA ARG A 32 13.69 -8.89 11.52
C ARG A 32 12.58 -9.58 12.32
N ARG A 33 12.29 -9.09 13.53
CA ARG A 33 11.20 -9.63 14.37
C ARG A 33 9.84 -9.41 13.71
N LEU A 34 9.63 -8.23 13.14
CA LEU A 34 8.40 -7.88 12.46
C LEU A 34 8.24 -8.60 11.12
N ALA A 35 9.34 -8.98 10.46
CA ALA A 35 9.28 -9.79 9.23
C ALA A 35 8.60 -11.14 9.48
N PHE A 36 8.93 -11.81 10.60
CA PHE A 36 8.29 -13.08 10.96
C PHE A 36 6.79 -12.92 11.25
N ALA A 37 6.43 -11.87 12.00
CA ALA A 37 5.03 -11.55 12.29
C ALA A 37 4.24 -11.20 11.01
N ALA A 38 4.85 -10.42 10.10
CA ALA A 38 4.25 -10.06 8.83
C ALA A 38 4.06 -11.30 7.93
N ARG A 39 5.07 -12.17 7.83
CA ARG A 39 5.01 -13.40 7.03
C ARG A 39 3.91 -14.34 7.53
N SER A 40 3.85 -14.58 8.84
CA SER A 40 2.80 -15.45 9.42
C SER A 40 1.40 -14.88 9.21
N ALA A 41 1.22 -13.57 9.36
CA ALA A 41 -0.07 -12.92 9.11
C ALA A 41 -0.48 -13.01 7.62
N VAL A 42 0.46 -12.86 6.68
CA VAL A 42 0.19 -12.96 5.23
C VAL A 42 -0.15 -14.40 4.81
N MET A 43 0.48 -15.40 5.42
CA MET A 43 0.19 -16.82 5.14
C MET A 43 -1.24 -17.21 5.54
N ALA A 44 -1.79 -16.58 6.58
CA ALA A 44 -3.15 -16.85 7.06
C ALA A 44 -4.25 -16.29 6.15
N LEU A 45 -3.91 -15.45 5.16
CA LEU A 45 -4.89 -14.82 4.28
C LEU A 45 -5.46 -15.78 3.23
N ALA A 46 -6.67 -15.52 2.76
CA ALA A 46 -7.21 -16.11 1.54
C ALA A 46 -6.57 -15.47 0.29
N ALA A 47 -6.73 -16.10 -0.88
CA ALA A 47 -6.18 -15.59 -2.14
C ALA A 47 -6.68 -14.18 -2.49
N ARG A 48 -7.99 -13.92 -2.29
CA ARG A 48 -8.61 -12.61 -2.52
C ARG A 48 -8.02 -11.52 -1.61
N GLU A 49 -7.86 -11.82 -0.33
CA GLU A 49 -7.31 -10.89 0.66
C GLU A 49 -5.84 -10.57 0.38
N ARG A 50 -5.05 -11.57 -0.03
CA ARG A 50 -3.67 -11.36 -0.49
C ARG A 50 -3.60 -10.45 -1.71
N ALA A 51 -4.49 -10.62 -2.68
CA ALA A 51 -4.53 -9.76 -3.87
C ALA A 51 -4.87 -8.31 -3.49
N GLN A 52 -5.79 -8.12 -2.54
CA GLN A 52 -6.16 -6.80 -2.05
C GLN A 52 -5.03 -6.14 -1.25
N LEU A 53 -4.36 -6.91 -0.37
CA LEU A 53 -3.18 -6.46 0.36
C LEU A 53 -2.05 -6.08 -0.61
N ALA A 54 -1.80 -6.90 -1.64
CA ALA A 54 -0.79 -6.63 -2.65
C ALA A 54 -1.07 -5.32 -3.41
N ARG A 55 -2.34 -5.05 -3.77
CA ARG A 55 -2.75 -3.79 -4.41
C ARG A 55 -2.57 -2.58 -3.49
N TRP A 56 -2.84 -2.73 -2.19
CA TRP A 56 -2.55 -1.70 -1.20
C TRP A 56 -1.05 -1.41 -1.09
N VAL A 57 -0.19 -2.44 -1.00
CA VAL A 57 1.27 -2.28 -0.99
C VAL A 57 1.79 -1.65 -2.27
N ALA A 58 1.28 -2.07 -3.44
CA ALA A 58 1.66 -1.51 -4.73
C ALA A 58 1.33 -0.01 -4.81
N TRP A 59 0.17 0.40 -4.28
CA TRP A 59 -0.17 1.82 -4.11
C TRP A 59 0.82 2.54 -3.19
N LEU A 60 1.17 1.96 -2.04
CA LEU A 60 2.15 2.56 -1.12
C LEU A 60 3.54 2.74 -1.77
N LEU A 61 4.02 1.73 -2.48
CA LEU A 61 5.31 1.77 -3.17
C LEU A 61 5.36 2.92 -4.17
N ARG A 62 4.29 3.08 -4.96
CA ARG A 62 4.20 4.15 -5.94
C ARG A 62 4.10 5.53 -5.31
N SER A 63 3.33 5.68 -4.23
CA SER A 63 3.24 6.95 -3.49
C SER A 63 4.54 7.31 -2.77
N ARG A 64 5.37 6.33 -2.41
CA ARG A 64 6.65 6.52 -1.69
C ARG A 64 7.89 6.27 -2.57
N ALA A 65 7.73 6.25 -3.90
CA ALA A 65 8.77 5.80 -4.85
C ALA A 65 10.12 6.55 -4.74
N LEU A 66 10.12 7.77 -4.22
CA LEU A 66 11.35 8.55 -4.00
C LEU A 66 12.15 8.09 -2.76
N VAL A 67 11.53 7.38 -1.81
CA VAL A 67 12.14 6.95 -0.52
C VAL A 67 12.34 5.43 -0.46
N ALA A 68 11.66 4.66 -1.32
CA ALA A 68 11.54 3.21 -1.19
C ALA A 68 12.63 2.37 -1.90
N ARG A 69 13.82 2.90 -2.16
CA ARG A 69 14.92 2.10 -2.76
C ARG A 69 15.22 0.89 -1.86
N GLY A 70 15.03 -0.32 -2.39
CA GLY A 70 15.29 -1.58 -1.69
C GLY A 70 14.08 -2.24 -0.99
N LEU A 71 12.89 -1.61 -0.95
CA LEU A 71 11.71 -2.22 -0.36
C LEU A 71 11.20 -3.43 -1.18
N GLU A 72 11.32 -3.40 -2.51
CA GLU A 72 11.01 -4.54 -3.37
C GLU A 72 11.88 -5.77 -3.06
N GLN A 73 13.19 -5.58 -2.89
CA GLN A 73 14.11 -6.65 -2.50
C GLN A 73 13.84 -7.15 -1.08
N ARG A 74 13.44 -6.26 -0.16
CA ARG A 74 12.96 -6.67 1.17
C ARG A 74 11.67 -7.50 1.08
N LEU A 75 10.72 -7.13 0.23
CA LEU A 75 9.47 -7.88 0.01
C LEU A 75 9.73 -9.25 -0.60
N LEU A 76 10.65 -9.36 -1.56
CA LEU A 76 11.07 -10.64 -2.13
C LEU A 76 11.63 -11.59 -1.07
N ARG A 77 12.43 -11.07 -0.14
CA ARG A 77 12.96 -11.84 1.00
C ARG A 77 11.87 -12.20 2.01
N LEU A 78 10.85 -11.35 2.18
CA LEU A 78 9.74 -11.59 3.09
C LEU A 78 8.83 -12.70 2.59
N ASP A 79 8.33 -12.60 1.36
CA ASP A 79 7.43 -13.57 0.73
C ASP A 79 7.40 -13.36 -0.79
N THR A 80 7.83 -14.38 -1.54
CA THR A 80 7.92 -14.31 -3.02
C THR A 80 6.57 -14.28 -3.72
N ARG A 81 5.52 -14.88 -3.13
CA ARG A 81 4.17 -14.86 -3.70
C ARG A 81 3.55 -13.47 -3.54
N LEU A 82 3.71 -12.87 -2.36
CA LEU A 82 3.29 -11.50 -2.10
C LEU A 82 4.04 -10.53 -3.02
N ALA A 83 5.37 -10.65 -3.12
CA ALA A 83 6.18 -9.79 -3.99
C ALA A 83 5.72 -9.85 -5.46
N ARG A 84 5.44 -11.05 -5.98
CA ARG A 84 4.89 -11.21 -7.34
C ARG A 84 3.50 -10.60 -7.48
N ALA A 85 2.63 -10.78 -6.49
CA ALA A 85 1.30 -10.16 -6.50
C ALA A 85 1.38 -8.63 -6.46
N VAL A 86 2.33 -8.07 -5.71
CA VAL A 86 2.59 -6.62 -5.63
C VAL A 86 3.08 -6.08 -6.97
N ALA A 87 4.06 -6.74 -7.60
CA ALA A 87 4.55 -6.36 -8.92
C ALA A 87 3.45 -6.41 -10.00
N ASN A 88 2.65 -7.47 -9.99
CA ASN A 88 1.50 -7.60 -10.89
C ASN A 88 0.46 -6.50 -10.64
N ALA A 89 0.11 -6.24 -9.38
CA ALA A 89 -0.82 -5.18 -9.03
C ALA A 89 -0.29 -3.81 -9.47
N ALA A 90 1.01 -3.53 -9.28
CA ALA A 90 1.66 -2.28 -9.67
C ALA A 90 1.56 -2.03 -11.18
N ALA A 91 1.75 -3.06 -12.01
CA ALA A 91 1.61 -2.98 -13.47
C ALA A 91 0.19 -2.61 -13.93
N HIS A 92 -0.82 -2.93 -13.12
CA HIS A 92 -2.23 -2.63 -13.41
C HIS A 92 -2.77 -1.39 -12.71
N LEU A 93 -1.93 -0.65 -11.98
CA LEU A 93 -2.41 0.54 -11.32
C LEU A 93 -2.68 1.66 -12.35
N PRO A 94 -3.80 2.39 -12.24
CA PRO A 94 -4.09 3.49 -13.15
C PRO A 94 -2.99 4.56 -13.05
N ALA A 95 -2.58 5.13 -14.18
CA ALA A 95 -1.70 6.29 -14.19
C ALA A 95 -2.32 7.37 -13.29
N LEU A 96 -1.54 7.98 -12.39
CA LEU A 96 -2.06 9.13 -11.65
C LEU A 96 -2.46 10.18 -12.70
N PRO A 97 -3.69 10.72 -12.63
CA PRO A 97 -4.03 11.87 -13.46
C PRO A 97 -3.01 12.96 -13.11
N ALA A 98 -2.34 13.50 -14.13
CA ALA A 98 -1.47 14.65 -13.95
C ALA A 98 -2.28 15.69 -13.17
N ALA A 99 -1.74 16.15 -12.04
CA ALA A 99 -2.41 17.15 -11.21
C ALA A 99 -2.93 18.26 -12.13
N PRO A 100 -4.19 18.73 -11.98
CA PRO A 100 -4.68 19.83 -12.79
C PRO A 100 -3.70 20.98 -12.56
N THR A 101 -2.94 21.31 -13.60
CA THR A 101 -2.09 22.50 -13.63
C THR A 101 -3.01 23.66 -13.31
N ALA A 102 -2.93 24.17 -12.08
CA ALA A 102 -3.52 25.43 -11.67
C ALA A 102 -2.75 26.56 -12.35
N ARG A 103 -2.82 26.60 -13.68
CA ARG A 103 -2.37 27.69 -14.54
C ARG A 103 -3.62 28.39 -15.01
N GLY A 104 -4.13 29.33 -14.23
CA GLY A 104 -5.24 30.16 -14.69
C GLY A 104 -6.03 30.97 -13.66
N ALA A 105 -5.93 30.71 -12.35
CA ALA A 105 -6.64 31.54 -11.38
C ALA A 105 -5.74 32.71 -10.93
N ARG A 106 -5.72 33.79 -11.73
CA ARG A 106 -5.36 35.13 -11.25
C ARG A 106 -6.55 35.63 -10.40
N PRO A 107 -6.46 35.75 -9.08
CA PRO A 107 -7.43 36.56 -8.35
C PRO A 107 -7.09 38.03 -8.64
N THR A 108 -7.93 38.68 -9.43
CA THR A 108 -7.95 40.14 -9.57
C THR A 108 -8.28 40.71 -8.19
N LEU A 109 -7.29 41.30 -7.52
CA LEU A 109 -7.51 42.10 -6.32
C LEU A 109 -8.31 43.34 -6.72
N VAL A 110 -9.62 43.30 -6.48
CA VAL A 110 -10.44 44.51 -6.46
C VAL A 110 -10.30 45.11 -5.08
N SER A 111 -9.44 46.12 -4.99
CA SER A 111 -9.39 47.05 -3.87
C SER A 111 -10.67 47.89 -3.87
N HIS A 112 -11.52 47.73 -2.85
CA HIS A 112 -12.46 48.77 -2.45
C HIS A 112 -12.20 49.14 -1.00
N LEU A 113 -11.35 50.16 -0.84
CA LEU A 113 -11.42 51.13 0.24
C LEU A 113 -12.50 52.16 -0.15
N GLY A 114 -13.41 52.44 0.77
CA GLY A 114 -14.49 53.43 0.61
C GLY A 114 -15.55 53.22 1.68
#